data_AF-A0A0G0RN83-F1
#
_entry.id   AF-A0A0G0RN83-F1
#
_cell.length_a   1.000
_cell.length_b   1.000
_cell.length_c   1.000
_cell.angle_alpha   90.00
_cell.angle_beta   90.00
_cell.angle_gamma   90.00
#
_symmetry.space_group_name_H-M   'P 1'
#
loop_
_entity.id
_entity.type
_entity.pdbx_description
1 polymer ?
#
loop_
_entity_poly.entity_id
_entity_poly.type
_entity_poly.pdbx_seq_one_letter_code
_entity_poly.pdbx_strand_id
1 'polypeptide(L)'
;MKYLSILIIVLIPVTIILINISILAKNYNFYLTIYKTQNIYNNFPNESILDSATKNLIDYFRNKNILDQNYYSGQAQIHLKDVKYLLNIVSITSLIVITTVFFLNGLFVYKKELKRLTGSLVKGGLATIILTIIISAFLIFNFQGFFIDFHKIFFRNNYWLFDESDNLIKMFPERFFMYFSYVLIGNIIITSLVLILSATIIRKINDKPHI
;
A
#
# COMPACT_ATOMS: atom_id res chain seq x y z
N MET A 1 4.60 7.35 29.40
CA MET A 1 3.68 6.32 28.81
C MET A 1 2.48 6.91 28.07
N LYS A 2 1.72 7.87 28.62
CA LYS A 2 0.54 8.47 27.93
C LYS A 2 0.85 9.00 26.51
N TYR A 3 1.90 9.82 26.34
CA TYR A 3 2.28 10.37 25.04
C TYR A 3 2.73 9.29 24.05
N LEU A 4 3.45 8.27 24.53
CA LEU A 4 3.87 7.13 23.71
C LEU A 4 2.66 6.30 23.23
N SER A 5 1.59 6.19 24.03
CA SER A 5 0.34 5.56 23.59
C SER A 5 -0.33 6.33 22.46
N ILE A 6 -0.37 7.66 22.54
CA ILE A 6 -0.92 8.50 21.46
C ILE A 6 -0.07 8.33 20.20
N LEU A 7 1.25 8.32 20.34
CA LEU A 7 2.17 8.09 19.23
C LEU A 7 1.90 6.74 18.55
N ILE A 8 1.74 5.65 19.30
CA ILE A 8 1.35 4.34 18.73
C ILE A 8 0.03 4.44 17.97
N ILE A 9 -0.99 5.07 18.54
CA ILE A 9 -2.32 5.21 17.89
C ILE A 9 -2.20 5.90 16.53
N VAL A 10 -1.34 6.93 16.41
CA VAL A 10 -1.11 7.66 15.17
C VAL A 10 -0.24 6.89 14.18
N LEU A 11 0.79 6.20 14.67
CA LEU A 11 1.72 5.47 13.79
C LEU A 11 1.11 4.19 13.22
N ILE A 12 0.16 3.55 13.90
CA ILE A 12 -0.44 2.29 13.42
C ILE A 12 -1.12 2.44 12.04
N PRO A 13 -2.01 3.43 11.80
CA PRO A 13 -2.57 3.67 10.46
C PRO A 13 -1.50 3.85 9.39
N VAL A 14 -0.49 4.69 9.64
CA VAL A 14 0.61 4.93 8.72
C VAL A 14 1.37 3.64 8.42
N THR A 15 1.66 2.85 9.46
CA THR A 15 2.38 1.57 9.34
C THR A 15 1.61 0.58 8.46
N ILE A 16 0.34 0.35 8.76
CA ILE A 16 -0.48 -0.65 8.06
C ILE A 16 -0.65 -0.24 6.59
N ILE A 17 -0.93 1.03 6.31
CA ILE A 17 -1.13 1.52 4.94
C ILE A 17 0.18 1.40 4.14
N LEU A 18 1.29 1.91 4.66
CA LEU A 18 2.57 1.91 3.92
C LEU A 18 3.11 0.50 3.68
N ILE A 19 2.96 -0.42 4.63
CA ILE A 19 3.39 -1.81 4.45
C ILE A 19 2.58 -2.47 3.34
N ASN A 20 1.25 -2.33 3.37
CA ASN A 20 0.38 -2.94 2.36
C ASN A 20 0.67 -2.38 0.95
N ILE A 21 0.87 -1.05 0.82
CA ILE A 21 1.29 -0.44 -0.45
C ILE A 21 2.65 -0.98 -0.89
N SER A 22 3.64 -1.02 0.00
CA SER A 22 5.01 -1.45 -0.31
C SER A 22 5.06 -2.89 -0.83
N ILE A 23 4.24 -3.77 -0.26
CA ILE A 23 4.13 -5.18 -0.68
C ILE A 23 3.40 -5.27 -2.02
N LEU A 24 2.21 -4.66 -2.13
CA LEU A 24 1.32 -4.86 -3.26
C LEU A 24 1.86 -4.23 -4.56
N ALA A 25 2.36 -3.00 -4.48
CA ALA A 25 2.92 -2.27 -5.63
C ALA A 25 4.16 -2.96 -6.24
N LYS A 26 4.80 -3.87 -5.49
CA LYS A 26 5.97 -4.63 -5.93
C LYS A 26 5.67 -6.11 -6.09
N ASN A 27 4.41 -6.55 -6.14
CA ASN A 27 4.05 -7.96 -6.25
C ASN A 27 3.71 -8.34 -7.70
N TYR A 28 4.65 -9.00 -8.39
CA TYR A 28 4.45 -9.46 -9.77
C TYR A 28 3.22 -10.36 -9.96
N ASN A 29 3.06 -11.38 -9.11
CA ASN A 29 1.94 -12.33 -9.22
C ASN A 29 0.59 -11.64 -9.01
N PHE A 30 0.58 -10.60 -8.18
CA PHE A 30 -0.62 -9.79 -8.00
C PHE A 30 -1.01 -9.08 -9.30
N TYR A 31 -0.06 -8.49 -10.01
CA TYR A 31 -0.33 -7.82 -11.30
C TYR A 31 -0.90 -8.81 -12.32
N LEU A 32 -0.32 -10.02 -12.42
CA LEU A 32 -0.86 -11.08 -13.30
C LEU A 32 -2.30 -11.47 -12.91
N THR A 33 -2.59 -11.49 -11.61
CA THR A 33 -3.96 -11.75 -11.12
C THR A 33 -4.92 -10.65 -11.57
N ILE A 34 -4.53 -9.37 -11.49
CA ILE A 34 -5.35 -8.28 -12.02
C ILE A 34 -5.53 -8.44 -13.54
N TYR A 35 -4.45 -8.72 -14.28
CA TYR A 35 -4.55 -8.83 -15.73
C TYR A 35 -5.53 -9.89 -16.19
N LYS A 36 -5.52 -11.04 -15.52
CA LYS A 36 -6.47 -12.13 -15.76
C LYS A 36 -7.89 -11.74 -15.32
N THR A 37 -8.07 -11.24 -14.11
CA THR A 37 -9.41 -10.97 -13.54
C THR A 37 -10.11 -9.78 -14.20
N GLN A 38 -9.35 -8.80 -14.69
CA GLN A 38 -9.85 -7.59 -15.33
C GLN A 38 -9.70 -7.60 -16.85
N ASN A 39 -9.41 -8.76 -17.46
CA ASN A 39 -9.27 -8.93 -18.91
C ASN A 39 -8.34 -7.86 -19.55
N ILE A 40 -7.19 -7.59 -18.91
CA ILE A 40 -6.22 -6.61 -19.44
C ILE A 40 -5.35 -7.24 -20.53
N TYR A 41 -5.17 -8.56 -20.49
CA TYR A 41 -4.50 -9.30 -21.58
C TYR A 41 -5.11 -9.02 -22.95
N ASN A 42 -6.43 -8.80 -23.04
CA ASN A 42 -7.12 -8.46 -24.28
C ASN A 42 -6.66 -7.14 -24.92
N ASN A 43 -5.98 -6.27 -24.18
CA ASN A 43 -5.40 -5.03 -24.70
C ASN A 43 -4.12 -5.28 -25.52
N PHE A 44 -3.59 -6.51 -25.51
CA PHE A 44 -2.33 -6.88 -26.13
C PHE A 44 -2.49 -8.11 -27.04
N PRO A 45 -1.73 -8.20 -28.14
CA PRO A 45 -1.79 -9.36 -29.04
C PRO A 45 -1.15 -10.62 -28.44
N ASN A 46 -0.30 -10.48 -27.42
CA ASN A 46 0.44 -11.58 -26.82
C ASN A 46 0.64 -11.33 -25.32
N GLU A 47 0.14 -12.26 -24.49
CA GLU A 47 0.25 -12.19 -23.03
C GLU A 47 1.70 -12.17 -22.54
N SER A 48 2.61 -12.89 -23.22
CA SER A 48 4.03 -12.97 -22.87
C SER A 48 4.73 -11.61 -22.94
N ILE A 49 4.31 -10.74 -23.86
CA ILE A 49 4.84 -9.38 -23.97
C ILE A 49 4.45 -8.57 -22.72
N LEU A 50 3.20 -8.66 -22.28
CA LEU A 50 2.71 -7.97 -21.10
C LEU A 50 3.38 -8.50 -19.82
N ASP A 51 3.52 -9.82 -19.70
CA ASP A 51 4.19 -10.48 -18.58
C ASP A 51 5.65 -10.06 -18.47
N SER A 52 6.38 -10.07 -19.59
CA SER A 52 7.78 -9.64 -19.66
C SER A 52 7.95 -8.16 -19.29
N ALA A 53 7.12 -7.28 -19.87
CA ALA A 53 7.14 -5.84 -19.58
C ALA A 53 6.83 -5.56 -18.10
N THR A 54 5.88 -6.30 -17.53
CA THR A 54 5.51 -6.19 -16.11
C THR A 54 6.62 -6.71 -15.21
N LYS A 55 7.25 -7.82 -15.59
CA LYS A 55 8.38 -8.38 -14.85
C LYS A 55 9.55 -7.39 -14.81
N ASN A 56 9.89 -6.79 -15.96
CA ASN A 56 10.89 -5.74 -16.06
C ASN A 56 10.53 -4.54 -15.15
N LEU A 57 9.29 -4.07 -15.20
CA LEU A 57 8.82 -2.93 -14.40
C LEU A 57 8.91 -3.18 -12.89
N ILE A 58 8.44 -4.35 -12.43
CA ILE A 58 8.49 -4.71 -11.01
C ILE A 58 9.93 -4.88 -10.54
N ASP A 59 10.81 -5.48 -11.36
CA ASP A 59 12.23 -5.57 -11.03
C ASP A 59 12.91 -4.19 -11.04
N TYR A 60 12.51 -3.27 -11.94
CA TYR A 60 12.94 -1.87 -11.91
C TYR A 60 12.55 -1.16 -10.61
N PHE A 61 11.30 -1.30 -10.15
CA PHE A 61 10.82 -0.77 -8.86
C PHE A 61 11.47 -1.42 -7.65
N ARG A 62 12.01 -2.64 -7.79
CA ARG A 62 12.78 -3.35 -6.77
C ARG A 62 14.29 -3.06 -6.83
N ASN A 63 14.73 -2.16 -7.73
CA ASN A 63 16.15 -1.87 -7.98
C ASN A 63 16.96 -3.10 -8.43
N LYS A 64 16.31 -4.06 -9.11
CA LYS A 64 16.94 -5.29 -9.63
C LYS A 64 17.23 -5.22 -11.13
N ASN A 65 16.64 -4.28 -11.84
CA ASN A 65 16.85 -4.11 -13.28
C ASN A 65 16.71 -2.64 -13.69
N ILE A 66 17.15 -2.33 -14.92
CA ILE A 66 16.84 -1.08 -15.61
C ILE A 66 15.50 -1.20 -16.34
N LEU A 67 14.82 -0.07 -16.52
CA LEU A 67 13.56 -0.01 -17.25
C LEU A 67 13.81 -0.28 -18.74
N ASP A 68 12.98 -1.11 -19.37
CA ASP A 68 13.05 -1.39 -20.80
C ASP A 68 12.70 -0.16 -21.63
N GLN A 69 13.71 0.49 -22.19
CA GLN A 69 13.55 1.72 -22.96
C GLN A 69 12.90 1.52 -24.33
N ASN A 70 12.87 0.29 -24.84
CA ASN A 70 12.23 -0.02 -26.12
C ASN A 70 10.73 -0.25 -25.96
N TYR A 71 10.29 -0.72 -24.79
CA TYR A 71 8.89 -0.98 -24.51
C TYR A 71 8.11 0.27 -24.06
N TYR A 72 8.72 1.09 -23.20
CA TYR A 72 8.08 2.29 -22.63
C TYR A 72 8.44 3.54 -23.43
N SER A 73 7.44 4.37 -23.76
CA SER A 73 7.65 5.67 -24.40
C SER A 73 8.54 6.59 -23.56
N GLY A 74 9.17 7.60 -24.16
CA GLY A 74 9.99 8.56 -23.41
C GLY A 74 9.22 9.26 -22.29
N GLN A 75 7.94 9.56 -22.52
CA GLN A 75 7.03 10.08 -21.50
C GLN A 75 6.82 9.06 -20.35
N ALA A 76 6.54 7.80 -20.69
CA ALA A 76 6.36 6.73 -19.70
C ALA A 76 7.63 6.53 -18.86
N GLN A 77 8.82 6.60 -19.46
CA GLN A 77 10.08 6.48 -18.74
C GLN A 77 10.26 7.59 -17.69
N ILE A 78 9.91 8.84 -18.01
CA ILE A 78 9.99 9.95 -17.06
C ILE A 78 9.00 9.72 -15.91
N HIS A 79 7.74 9.41 -16.22
CA HIS A 79 6.73 9.17 -15.20
C HIS A 79 7.07 7.98 -14.31
N LEU A 80 7.53 6.86 -14.88
CA LEU A 80 7.91 5.66 -14.12
C LEU A 80 9.14 5.88 -13.24
N LYS A 81 10.04 6.81 -13.61
CA LYS A 81 11.13 7.24 -12.74
C LYS A 81 10.60 7.99 -11.51
N ASP A 82 9.63 8.88 -11.68
CA ASP A 82 8.97 9.57 -10.56
C ASP A 82 8.22 8.58 -9.65
N VAL A 83 7.48 7.64 -10.25
CA VAL A 83 6.79 6.55 -9.52
C VAL A 83 7.78 5.70 -8.73
N LYS A 84 8.92 5.32 -9.33
CA LYS A 84 9.97 4.56 -8.63
C LYS A 84 10.50 5.33 -7.42
N TYR A 85 10.75 6.63 -7.57
CA TYR A 85 11.21 7.48 -6.48
C TYR A 85 10.18 7.51 -5.32
N LEU A 86 8.90 7.69 -5.64
CA LEU A 86 7.81 7.64 -4.67
C LEU A 86 7.73 6.27 -3.97
N LEU A 87 7.81 5.16 -4.71
CA LEU A 87 7.79 3.81 -4.14
C LEU A 87 9.01 3.53 -3.24
N ASN A 88 10.16 4.13 -3.53
CA ASN A 88 11.34 4.06 -2.66
C ASN A 88 11.12 4.83 -1.35
N ILE A 89 10.56 6.05 -1.41
CA ILE A 89 10.18 6.81 -0.21
C ILE A 89 9.19 5.99 0.64
N VAL A 90 8.15 5.43 0.03
CA VAL A 90 7.16 4.60 0.71
C VAL A 90 7.82 3.40 1.39
N SER A 91 8.75 2.72 0.70
CA SER A 91 9.45 1.55 1.27
C SER A 91 10.36 1.91 2.45
N ILE A 92 11.13 2.99 2.33
CA ILE A 92 12.03 3.46 3.40
C ILE A 92 11.22 3.95 4.60
N THR A 93 10.17 4.73 4.35
CA THR A 93 9.28 5.23 5.40
C THR A 93 8.57 4.09 6.10
N SER A 94 8.10 3.09 5.34
CA SER A 94 7.51 1.86 5.91
C SER A 94 8.48 1.16 6.85
N LEU A 95 9.77 1.04 6.48
CA LEU A 95 10.79 0.43 7.33
C LEU A 95 11.05 1.25 8.60
N ILE A 96 11.16 2.56 8.49
CA ILE A 96 11.38 3.44 9.65
C ILE A 96 10.20 3.34 10.63
N VAL A 97 8.97 3.42 10.13
CA VAL A 97 7.78 3.43 10.96
C VAL A 97 7.56 2.05 11.62
N ILE A 98 7.74 0.94 10.88
CA ILE A 98 7.58 -0.41 11.48
C ILE A 98 8.62 -0.66 12.58
N THR A 99 9.88 -0.26 12.38
CA THR A 99 10.94 -0.37 13.40
C THR A 99 10.62 0.51 14.61
N THR A 100 10.11 1.72 14.39
CA THR A 100 9.70 2.64 15.47
C THR A 100 8.56 2.03 16.29
N VAL A 101 7.51 1.53 15.63
CA VAL A 101 6.39 0.86 16.30
C VAL A 101 6.89 -0.36 17.07
N PHE A 102 7.74 -1.20 16.48
CA PHE A 102 8.32 -2.37 17.16
C PHE A 102 9.07 -1.97 18.44
N PHE A 103 9.94 -0.98 18.38
CA PHE A 103 10.67 -0.48 19.55
C PHE A 103 9.72 0.06 20.63
N LEU A 104 8.72 0.87 20.25
CA LEU A 104 7.72 1.38 21.18
C LEU A 104 6.95 0.25 21.87
N ASN A 105 6.53 -0.79 21.13
CA ASN A 105 5.88 -1.96 21.70
C ASN A 105 6.79 -2.65 22.74
N GLY A 106 8.07 -2.84 22.43
CA GLY A 106 9.07 -3.39 23.34
C GLY A 106 9.20 -2.59 24.65
N LEU A 107 9.17 -1.25 24.58
CA LEU A 107 9.19 -0.40 25.78
C LEU A 107 7.97 -0.62 26.69
N PHE A 108 6.77 -0.76 26.12
CA PHE A 108 5.57 -1.05 26.91
C PHE A 108 5.63 -2.44 27.57
N VAL A 109 6.15 -3.44 26.85
CA VAL A 109 6.37 -4.79 27.40
C VAL A 109 7.37 -4.74 28.55
N TYR A 110 8.52 -4.09 28.35
CA TYR A 110 9.55 -3.93 29.38
C TYR A 110 9.03 -3.22 30.63
N LYS A 111 8.18 -2.19 30.46
CA LYS A 111 7.55 -1.46 31.56
C LYS A 111 6.32 -2.16 32.16
N LYS A 112 5.98 -3.39 31.72
CA LYS A 112 4.83 -4.18 32.16
C LYS A 112 3.48 -3.45 31.98
N GLU A 113 3.37 -2.62 30.95
CA GLU A 113 2.21 -1.77 30.65
C GLU A 113 1.33 -2.36 29.54
N LEU A 114 1.19 -3.69 29.51
CA LEU A 114 0.51 -4.44 28.44
C LEU A 114 -0.96 -4.02 28.22
N LYS A 115 -1.69 -3.70 29.29
CA LYS A 115 -3.07 -3.21 29.18
C LYS A 115 -3.17 -1.89 28.42
N ARG A 116 -2.20 -0.99 28.63
CA ARG A 116 -2.13 0.30 27.92
C ARG A 116 -1.66 0.12 26.49
N LEU A 117 -0.71 -0.80 26.25
CA LEU A 117 -0.25 -1.15 24.91
C LEU A 117 -1.39 -1.70 24.05
N THR A 118 -2.04 -2.78 24.50
CA THR A 118 -3.15 -3.42 23.80
C THR A 118 -4.30 -2.45 23.54
N GLY A 119 -4.64 -1.58 24.49
CA GLY A 119 -5.61 -0.50 24.28
C GLY A 119 -5.19 0.51 23.20
N SER A 120 -3.89 0.80 23.07
CA SER A 120 -3.36 1.68 22.02
C SER A 120 -3.39 1.00 20.65
N LEU A 121 -3.06 -0.30 20.57
CA LEU A 121 -3.12 -1.09 19.34
C LEU A 121 -4.55 -1.23 18.82
N VAL A 122 -5.53 -1.50 19.71
CA VAL A 122 -6.95 -1.56 19.33
C VAL A 122 -7.43 -0.21 18.78
N LYS A 123 -7.11 0.91 19.46
CA LYS A 123 -7.48 2.25 18.99
C LYS A 123 -6.83 2.60 17.65
N GLY A 124 -5.55 2.26 17.48
CA GLY A 124 -4.84 2.45 16.21
C GLY A 124 -5.45 1.62 15.07
N GLY A 125 -5.79 0.37 15.33
CA GLY A 125 -6.48 -0.49 14.35
C GLY A 125 -7.85 0.06 13.95
N LEU A 126 -8.66 0.51 14.92
CA LEU A 126 -9.95 1.14 14.65
C LEU A 126 -9.81 2.45 13.86
N ALA A 127 -8.83 3.29 14.22
CA ALA A 127 -8.52 4.50 13.47
C ALA A 127 -8.12 4.19 12.02
N THR A 128 -7.37 3.11 11.79
CA THR A 128 -6.99 2.65 10.45
C THR A 128 -8.21 2.27 9.63
N ILE A 129 -9.14 1.49 10.21
CA ILE A 129 -10.39 1.08 9.55
C ILE A 129 -11.23 2.32 9.18
N ILE A 130 -11.44 3.24 10.13
CA ILE A 130 -12.21 4.47 9.91
C ILE A 130 -11.60 5.31 8.77
N LEU A 131 -10.28 5.55 8.83
CA LEU A 131 -9.57 6.31 7.80
C LEU A 131 -9.70 5.64 6.43
N THR A 132 -9.56 4.31 6.38
CA THR A 132 -9.67 3.54 5.13
C THR A 132 -11.07 3.65 4.55
N ILE A 133 -12.13 3.53 5.37
CA ILE A 133 -13.53 3.67 4.90
C ILE A 133 -13.77 5.06 4.32
N ILE A 134 -13.29 6.11 5.00
CA ILE A 134 -13.43 7.50 4.52
C ILE A 134 -12.76 7.66 3.15
N ILE A 135 -11.50 7.25 3.01
CA ILE A 135 -10.76 7.36 1.74
C ILE A 135 -11.43 6.51 0.64
N SER A 136 -11.89 5.31 0.98
CA SER A 136 -12.54 4.39 0.04
C SER A 136 -13.83 4.96 -0.53
N ALA A 137 -14.60 5.71 0.27
CA ALA A 137 -15.81 6.37 -0.22
C ALA A 137 -15.51 7.33 -1.36
N PHE A 138 -14.50 8.21 -1.21
CA PHE A 138 -14.09 9.12 -2.29
C PHE A 138 -13.64 8.37 -3.55
N LEU A 139 -12.87 7.29 -3.37
CA LEU A 139 -12.38 6.46 -4.47
C LEU A 139 -13.52 5.78 -5.25
N ILE A 140 -14.52 5.24 -4.56
CA ILE A 140 -15.64 4.51 -5.17
C ILE A 140 -16.61 5.44 -5.90
N PHE A 141 -16.91 6.61 -5.32
CA PHE A 141 -17.89 7.54 -5.91
C PHE A 141 -17.32 8.42 -7.01
N ASN A 142 -16.02 8.72 -6.99
CA ASN A 142 -15.36 9.56 -8.00
C ASN A 142 -13.91 9.12 -8.23
N PHE A 143 -13.75 7.95 -8.86
CA PHE A 143 -12.42 7.41 -9.15
C PHE A 143 -11.59 8.37 -10.01
N GLN A 144 -12.16 8.97 -11.05
CA GLN A 144 -11.44 9.86 -11.95
C GLN A 144 -10.90 11.10 -11.20
N GLY A 145 -11.72 11.75 -10.37
CA GLY A 145 -11.30 12.87 -9.55
C GLY A 145 -10.20 12.46 -8.57
N PHE A 146 -10.38 11.32 -7.88
CA PHE A 146 -9.39 10.77 -6.98
C PHE A 146 -8.05 10.50 -7.68
N PHE A 147 -8.08 9.90 -8.87
CA PHE A 147 -6.89 9.61 -9.68
C PHE A 147 -6.14 10.89 -10.06
N ILE A 148 -6.86 11.93 -10.50
CA ILE A 148 -6.26 13.22 -10.86
C ILE A 148 -5.65 13.90 -9.63
N ASP A 149 -6.38 13.95 -8.52
CA ASP A 149 -5.91 14.60 -7.30
C ASP A 149 -4.68 13.89 -6.72
N PHE A 150 -4.68 12.55 -6.73
CA PHE A 150 -3.50 11.76 -6.38
C PHE A 150 -2.28 12.18 -7.22
N HIS A 151 -2.44 12.26 -8.54
CA HIS A 151 -1.32 12.61 -9.41
C HIS A 151 -0.83 14.04 -9.18
N LYS A 152 -1.73 15.00 -8.95
CA LYS A 152 -1.36 16.39 -8.64
C LYS A 152 -0.66 16.55 -7.29
N ILE A 153 -0.99 15.71 -6.30
CA ILE A 153 -0.33 15.74 -4.99
C ILE A 153 1.11 15.23 -5.10
N PHE A 154 1.34 14.16 -5.85
CA PHE A 154 2.63 13.48 -5.89
C PHE A 154 3.54 13.90 -7.05
N PHE A 155 2.98 14.43 -8.14
CA PHE A 155 3.72 14.79 -9.35
C PHE A 155 3.47 16.25 -9.72
N ARG A 156 4.56 17.00 -9.96
CA ARG A 156 4.51 18.42 -10.35
C ARG A 156 4.57 18.64 -11.86
N ASN A 157 4.41 17.57 -12.64
CA ASN A 157 4.49 17.58 -14.10
C ASN A 157 3.24 16.89 -14.69
N ASN A 158 3.13 16.89 -16.02
CA ASN A 158 2.01 16.29 -16.75
C ASN A 158 2.37 14.96 -17.43
N TYR A 159 3.53 14.36 -17.14
CA TYR A 159 3.97 13.13 -17.82
C TYR A 159 3.10 11.90 -17.49
N TRP A 160 2.21 12.01 -16.51
CA TRP A 160 1.20 11.00 -16.18
C TRP A 160 -0.06 11.04 -17.06
N LEU A 161 -0.22 12.05 -17.93
CA LEU A 161 -1.33 12.17 -18.88
C LEU A 161 -0.97 11.48 -20.20
N PHE A 162 -1.37 10.22 -20.35
CA PHE A 162 -1.05 9.41 -21.52
C PHE A 162 -2.15 9.42 -22.58
N ASP A 163 -1.74 9.30 -23.84
CA ASP A 163 -2.62 8.92 -24.94
C ASP A 163 -3.01 7.44 -24.84
N GLU A 164 -4.22 7.08 -25.29
CA GLU A 164 -4.75 5.71 -25.24
C GLU A 164 -3.89 4.68 -26.00
N SER A 165 -3.08 5.15 -26.96
CA SER A 165 -2.16 4.30 -27.71
C SER A 165 -0.90 3.90 -26.94
N ASP A 166 -0.55 4.58 -25.85
CA ASP A 166 0.66 4.28 -25.06
C ASP A 166 0.56 2.90 -24.38
N ASN A 167 1.65 2.15 -24.42
CA ASN A 167 1.70 0.84 -23.77
C ASN A 167 1.40 0.92 -22.28
N LEU A 168 1.86 1.98 -21.60
CA LEU A 168 1.67 2.12 -20.15
C LEU A 168 0.20 2.21 -19.76
N ILE A 169 -0.62 2.98 -20.49
CA ILE A 169 -2.04 3.10 -20.18
C ILE A 169 -2.82 1.84 -20.57
N LYS A 170 -2.37 1.11 -21.61
CA LYS A 170 -2.91 -0.21 -21.97
C LYS A 170 -2.63 -1.26 -20.89
N MET A 171 -1.48 -1.18 -20.21
CA MET A 171 -1.15 -2.04 -19.06
C MET A 171 -1.96 -1.68 -17.82
N PHE A 172 -2.17 -0.38 -17.59
CA PHE A 172 -2.80 0.14 -16.39
C PHE A 172 -4.05 0.99 -16.71
N PRO A 173 -5.08 0.41 -17.36
CA PRO A 173 -6.35 1.10 -17.56
C PRO A 173 -7.03 1.35 -16.21
N GLU A 174 -8.05 2.21 -16.17
CA GLU A 174 -8.81 2.52 -14.95
C GLU A 174 -9.22 1.28 -14.14
N ARG A 175 -9.72 0.23 -14.82
CA ARG A 175 -10.11 -1.04 -14.17
C ARG A 175 -8.98 -1.73 -13.41
N PHE A 176 -7.72 -1.56 -13.84
CA PHE A 176 -6.55 -2.04 -13.11
C PHE A 176 -6.44 -1.35 -11.75
N PHE A 177 -6.46 -0.02 -11.75
CA PHE A 177 -6.29 0.78 -10.53
C PHE A 177 -7.47 0.66 -9.58
N MET A 178 -8.69 0.52 -10.09
CA MET A 178 -9.88 0.22 -9.29
C MET A 178 -9.73 -1.11 -8.55
N TYR A 179 -9.39 -2.18 -9.27
CA TYR A 179 -9.20 -3.50 -8.67
C TYR A 179 -8.01 -3.52 -7.69
N PHE A 180 -6.90 -2.87 -8.06
CA PHE A 180 -5.75 -2.68 -7.16
C PHE A 180 -6.18 -2.04 -5.85
N SER A 181 -6.98 -0.97 -5.93
CA SER A 181 -7.46 -0.22 -4.77
C SER A 181 -8.38 -1.06 -3.89
N TYR A 182 -9.27 -1.85 -4.47
CA TYR A 182 -10.15 -2.76 -3.70
C TYR A 182 -9.36 -3.81 -2.92
N VAL A 183 -8.36 -4.43 -3.54
CA VAL A 183 -7.51 -5.40 -2.85
C VAL A 183 -6.67 -4.73 -1.77
N LEU A 184 -6.14 -3.53 -2.05
CA LEU A 184 -5.39 -2.76 -1.06
C LEU A 184 -6.26 -2.42 0.16
N ILE A 185 -7.48 -1.93 -0.05
CA ILE A 185 -8.46 -1.64 1.01
C ILE A 185 -8.76 -2.90 1.82
N GLY A 186 -9.05 -4.01 1.14
CA GLY A 186 -9.30 -5.30 1.79
C GLY A 186 -8.14 -5.75 2.68
N ASN A 187 -6.91 -5.68 2.17
CA ASN A 187 -5.70 -6.05 2.92
C ASN A 187 -5.47 -5.16 4.14
N ILE A 188 -5.72 -3.85 4.03
CA ILE A 188 -5.61 -2.90 5.14
C ILE A 188 -6.63 -3.22 6.23
N ILE A 189 -7.89 -3.49 5.86
CA ILE A 189 -8.95 -3.87 6.79
C ILE A 189 -8.61 -5.18 7.49
N ILE A 190 -8.23 -6.22 6.74
CA ILE A 190 -7.86 -7.54 7.29
C ILE A 190 -6.69 -7.40 8.26
N THR A 191 -5.62 -6.69 7.87
CA THR A 191 -4.45 -6.45 8.73
C THR A 191 -4.86 -5.75 10.04
N SER A 192 -5.75 -4.75 9.94
CA SER A 192 -6.24 -4.02 11.11
C SER A 192 -7.09 -4.89 12.03
N LEU A 193 -7.95 -5.75 11.48
CA LEU A 193 -8.76 -6.69 12.24
C LEU A 193 -7.90 -7.73 12.95
N VAL A 194 -6.88 -8.28 12.28
CA VAL A 194 -5.91 -9.21 12.89
C VAL A 194 -5.17 -8.54 14.04
N LEU A 195 -4.75 -7.28 13.89
CA LEU A 195 -4.11 -6.52 14.96
C LEU A 195 -5.04 -6.34 16.18
N ILE A 196 -6.29 -5.91 15.94
CA ILE A 196 -7.29 -5.71 16.99
C ILE A 196 -7.59 -7.02 17.73
N LEU A 197 -7.77 -8.12 16.98
CA LEU A 197 -8.05 -9.43 17.55
C LEU A 197 -6.87 -9.90 18.42
N SER A 198 -5.66 -9.81 17.88
CA SER A 198 -4.43 -10.18 18.60
C SER A 198 -4.27 -9.38 19.90
N ALA A 199 -4.44 -8.05 19.84
CA ALA A 199 -4.36 -7.19 21.02
C ALA A 199 -5.42 -7.50 22.07
N THR A 200 -6.66 -7.80 21.63
CA THR A 200 -7.76 -8.18 22.52
C THR A 200 -7.50 -9.52 23.21
N ILE A 201 -6.97 -10.52 22.48
CA ILE A 201 -6.60 -11.83 23.03
C ILE A 201 -5.50 -11.68 24.08
N ILE A 202 -4.42 -10.95 23.76
CA ILE A 202 -3.30 -10.70 24.69
C ILE A 202 -3.81 -10.06 25.99
N ARG A 203 -4.70 -9.06 25.86
CA ARG A 203 -5.31 -8.41 27.03
C ARG A 203 -6.11 -9.39 27.88
N LYS A 204 -6.93 -10.24 27.26
CA LYS A 204 -7.75 -11.24 27.97
C LYS A 204 -6.89 -12.29 28.69
N ILE A 205 -5.77 -12.70 28.10
CA ILE A 205 -4.83 -13.64 28.74
C ILE A 205 -4.17 -13.01 29.96
N ASN A 206 -3.73 -11.75 29.85
CA ASN A 206 -3.04 -11.04 30.93
C ASN A 206 -3.96 -10.59 32.07
N ASP A 207 -5.27 -10.48 31.83
CA ASP A 207 -6.26 -10.11 32.85
C ASP A 207 -6.76 -11.34 33.66
N LYS A 208 -6.38 -12.59 33.30
CA LYS A 208 -6.72 -13.78 34.11
C LYS A 208 -5.89 -13.82 35.40
N PRO A 209 -6.48 -14.13 36.57
CA PRO A 209 -5.71 -14.33 37.79
C PRO A 209 -4.73 -15.51 37.60
N HIS A 210 -3.47 -15.31 37.96
CA HIS A 210 -2.51 -16.39 38.08
C HIS A 210 -2.91 -17.22 39.30
N ILE A 211 -3.49 -18.40 39.07
CA ILE A 211 -3.81 -19.41 40.09
C ILE A 211 -2.50 -20.10 40.49
#